data_AF-A0A940WK30-F1
#
_entry.id   AF-A0A940WK30-F1
#
_cell.length_a   1.000
_cell.length_b   1.000
_cell.length_c   1.000
_cell.angle_alpha   90.00
_cell.angle_beta   90.00
_cell.angle_gamma   90.00
#
_symmetry.space_group_name_H-M   'P 1'
#
loop_
_entity.id
_entity.type
_entity.pdbx_description
1 polymer ?
#
loop_
_entity_poly.entity_id
_entity_poly.type
_entity_poly.pdbx_seq_one_letter_code
_entity_poly.pdbx_strand_id
1 'polypeptide(L)'
;VEEAFSLPATPLLPALRGRVDRIDRGPAGEARVVDYKYREPARGEIPPDWIRHGLSHQVPVYLTFAASLSPAPSAVSAVFYFLRNGLGVEEAPGWDEIGVEWAAALAGWLSLAAAGAFPPLPHHRFTSAGRASPRYCDSCPFRDHCRVSPVYDGSEIDPGVLGARIAREPALRPVTDHRPGKE
;
A
#
# COMPACT_ATOMS: atom_id res chain seq x y z
N VAL A 1 -13.27 16.42 -11.31
CA VAL A 1 -13.86 15.43 -12.24
C VAL A 1 -12.88 14.29 -12.26
N GLU A 2 -13.31 13.10 -11.85
CA GLU A 2 -12.43 11.93 -11.83
C GLU A 2 -11.99 11.55 -13.24
N GLU A 3 -10.71 11.21 -13.41
CA GLU A 3 -10.12 10.81 -14.69
C GLU A 3 -9.63 9.36 -14.59
N ALA A 4 -10.15 8.50 -15.46
CA ALA A 4 -9.73 7.11 -15.55
C ALA A 4 -8.46 6.98 -16.40
N PHE A 5 -7.59 6.04 -16.04
CA PHE A 5 -6.37 5.77 -16.79
C PHE A 5 -6.08 4.27 -16.91
N SER A 6 -5.33 3.93 -17.95
CA SER A 6 -4.74 2.61 -18.17
C SER A 6 -3.35 2.79 -18.78
N LEU A 7 -2.33 2.30 -18.09
CA LEU A 7 -0.94 2.32 -18.52
C LEU A 7 -0.48 0.90 -18.84
N PRO A 8 0.28 0.70 -19.93
CA PRO A 8 0.87 -0.60 -20.22
C PRO A 8 1.94 -0.96 -19.17
N ALA A 9 2.28 -2.24 -19.10
CA ALA A 9 3.43 -2.67 -18.33
C ALA A 9 4.72 -2.10 -18.92
N THR A 10 5.70 -1.84 -18.05
CA THR A 10 7.07 -1.46 -18.41
C THR A 10 8.03 -2.52 -17.87
N PRO A 11 9.33 -2.48 -18.20
CA PRO A 11 10.30 -3.36 -17.56
C PRO A 11 10.36 -3.23 -16.03
N LEU A 12 9.95 -2.10 -15.46
CA LEU A 12 10.01 -1.82 -14.03
C LEU A 12 8.66 -1.93 -13.31
N LEU A 13 7.54 -1.80 -14.02
CA LEU A 13 6.20 -1.71 -13.42
C LEU A 13 5.19 -2.59 -14.16
N PRO A 14 4.24 -3.22 -13.44
CA PRO A 14 3.14 -3.91 -14.08
C PRO A 14 2.25 -2.91 -14.85
N ALA A 15 1.30 -3.43 -15.63
CA ALA A 15 0.25 -2.59 -16.18
C ALA A 15 -0.57 -1.99 -15.02
N LEU A 16 -0.81 -0.67 -15.07
CA LEU A 16 -1.54 0.06 -14.03
C LEU A 16 -2.88 0.54 -14.57
N ARG A 17 -3.93 0.41 -13.78
CA ARG A 17 -5.26 0.93 -14.10
C ARG A 17 -5.87 1.56 -12.86
N GLY A 18 -6.56 2.67 -13.04
CA GLY A 18 -7.16 3.37 -11.90
C GLY A 18 -7.96 4.61 -12.30
N ARG A 19 -8.25 5.43 -11.29
CA ARG A 19 -8.87 6.74 -11.42
C ARG A 19 -8.13 7.71 -10.52
N VAL A 20 -7.90 8.93 -11.01
CA VAL A 20 -7.42 10.06 -10.21
C VAL A 20 -8.56 11.06 -10.04
N ASP A 21 -8.62 11.76 -8.91
CA ASP A 21 -9.75 12.65 -8.64
C ASP A 21 -9.75 13.91 -9.52
N ARG A 22 -8.55 14.42 -9.82
CA ARG A 22 -8.32 15.58 -10.70
C ARG A 22 -6.85 15.62 -11.16
N ILE A 23 -6.65 16.05 -12.41
CA ILE A 23 -5.35 16.46 -12.95
C ILE A 23 -5.42 17.94 -13.33
N ASP A 24 -4.47 18.72 -12.84
CA ASP A 24 -4.24 20.10 -13.25
C ASP A 24 -3.03 20.14 -14.19
N ARG A 25 -3.15 20.80 -15.36
CA ARG A 25 -2.07 20.92 -16.35
C ARG A 25 -1.53 22.34 -16.39
N GLY A 26 -0.21 22.47 -16.39
CA GLY A 26 0.48 23.74 -16.51
C GLY A 26 0.76 24.13 -17.96
N PRO A 27 1.08 25.41 -18.22
CA PRO A 27 1.31 25.93 -19.56
C PRO A 27 2.59 25.39 -20.23
N ALA A 28 3.55 24.87 -19.46
CA ALA A 28 4.78 24.27 -19.99
C ALA A 28 4.70 22.73 -20.06
N GLY A 29 3.51 22.15 -19.88
CA GLY A 29 3.30 20.71 -19.92
C GLY A 29 3.44 20.02 -18.56
N GLU A 30 3.48 20.78 -17.46
CA GLU A 30 3.44 20.24 -16.11
C GLU A 30 2.13 19.48 -15.87
N ALA A 31 2.19 18.39 -15.10
CA ALA A 31 1.01 17.65 -14.70
C ALA A 31 0.97 17.46 -13.18
N ARG A 32 -0.06 18.01 -12.54
CA ARG A 32 -0.26 17.91 -11.10
C ARG A 32 -1.49 17.07 -10.78
N VAL A 33 -1.29 16.01 -10.02
CA VAL A 33 -2.38 15.22 -9.46
C VAL A 33 -2.93 15.92 -8.24
N VAL A 34 -4.25 16.04 -8.15
CA VAL A 34 -4.94 16.48 -6.94
C VAL A 34 -5.85 15.35 -6.47
N ASP A 35 -5.61 14.87 -5.25
CA ASP A 35 -6.40 13.82 -4.60
C ASP A 35 -7.14 14.42 -3.39
N TYR A 36 -8.47 14.30 -3.39
CA TYR A 36 -9.31 14.87 -2.36
C TYR A 36 -9.46 13.87 -1.22
N LYS A 37 -9.07 14.28 -0.02
CA LYS A 37 -9.22 13.49 1.19
C LYS A 37 -10.22 14.15 2.12
N TYR A 38 -11.06 13.32 2.74
CA TYR A 38 -12.04 13.85 3.68
C TYR A 38 -11.36 14.35 4.97
N ARG A 39 -10.40 13.62 5.52
CA ARG A 39 -9.73 13.96 6.78
C ARG A 39 -8.22 13.99 6.61
N GLU A 40 -7.59 14.93 7.30
CA GLU A 40 -6.15 14.94 7.52
C GLU A 40 -5.70 13.69 8.29
N PRO A 41 -4.51 13.16 7.99
CA PRO A 41 -3.92 12.10 8.78
C PRO A 41 -3.66 12.58 10.22
N ALA A 42 -4.03 11.76 11.21
CA ALA A 42 -3.88 12.09 12.63
C ALA A 42 -2.41 12.29 13.09
N ARG A 43 -1.42 11.97 12.25
CA ARG A 43 0.01 12.09 12.55
C ARG A 43 0.77 13.05 11.62
N GLY A 44 0.07 13.85 10.82
CA GLY A 44 0.71 14.68 9.80
C GLY A 44 1.24 13.86 8.62
N GLU A 45 2.25 14.44 7.94
CA GLU A 45 2.76 14.08 6.61
C GLU A 45 2.79 12.59 6.27
N ILE A 46 2.49 12.26 5.01
CA ILE A 46 2.64 10.92 4.44
C ILE A 46 4.13 10.56 4.44
N PRO A 47 4.57 9.59 5.27
CA PRO A 47 6.00 9.29 5.38
C PRO A 47 6.51 8.74 4.04
N PRO A 48 7.52 9.37 3.40
CA PRO A 48 8.07 8.88 2.14
C PRO A 48 8.51 7.41 2.24
N ASP A 49 9.01 7.01 3.41
CA ASP A 49 9.40 5.64 3.70
C ASP A 49 8.25 4.63 3.55
N TRP A 50 7.01 4.99 3.89
CA TRP A 50 5.89 4.08 3.66
C TRP A 50 5.67 3.83 2.17
N ILE A 51 5.93 4.83 1.33
CA ILE A 51 5.86 4.68 -0.12
C ILE A 51 7.05 3.83 -0.61
N ARG A 52 8.28 4.16 -0.22
CA ARG A 52 9.49 3.42 -0.61
C ARG A 52 9.41 1.93 -0.26
N HIS A 53 8.77 1.58 0.85
CA HIS A 53 8.62 0.19 1.30
C HIS A 53 7.31 -0.49 0.81
N GLY A 54 6.55 0.15 -0.09
CA GLY A 54 5.35 -0.44 -0.66
C GLY A 54 4.21 -0.64 0.35
N LEU A 55 4.07 0.27 1.31
CA LEU A 55 2.95 0.32 2.25
C LEU A 55 1.89 1.35 1.83
N SER A 56 2.25 2.25 0.92
CA SER A 56 1.35 3.19 0.26
C SER A 56 1.68 3.26 -1.22
N HIS A 57 0.71 2.94 -2.08
CA HIS A 57 0.91 2.86 -3.53
C HIS A 57 0.18 3.94 -4.32
N GLN A 58 -0.73 4.69 -3.69
CA GLN A 58 -1.61 5.62 -4.41
C GLN A 58 -0.80 6.74 -5.11
N VAL A 59 0.06 7.44 -4.35
CA VAL A 59 0.92 8.52 -4.86
C VAL A 59 1.78 8.08 -6.05
N PRO A 60 2.63 7.04 -5.93
CA PRO A 60 3.52 6.66 -7.03
C PRO A 60 2.78 6.17 -8.27
N VAL A 61 1.64 5.50 -8.11
CA VAL A 61 0.78 5.12 -9.24
C VAL A 61 0.26 6.37 -9.97
N TYR A 62 -0.20 7.36 -9.22
CA TYR A 62 -0.70 8.61 -9.80
C TYR A 62 0.39 9.45 -10.45
N LEU A 63 1.59 9.51 -9.85
CA LEU A 63 2.75 10.17 -10.46
C LEU A 63 3.19 9.47 -11.74
N THR A 64 3.11 8.14 -11.81
CA THR A 64 3.36 7.38 -13.04
C THR A 64 2.35 7.76 -14.14
N PHE A 65 1.07 7.92 -13.78
CA PHE A 65 0.06 8.41 -14.71
C PHE A 65 0.33 9.85 -15.15
N ALA A 66 0.61 10.76 -14.22
CA ALA A 66 0.94 12.15 -14.54
C ALA A 66 2.15 12.25 -15.48
N ALA A 67 3.18 11.42 -15.28
CA ALA A 67 4.35 11.37 -16.15
C ALA A 67 4.01 10.94 -17.58
N SER A 68 3.02 10.07 -17.75
CA SER A 68 2.54 9.68 -19.10
C SER A 68 1.85 10.82 -19.85
N LEU A 69 1.40 11.87 -19.14
CA LEU A 69 0.73 13.04 -19.71
C LEU A 69 1.69 14.22 -19.94
N SER A 70 2.90 14.19 -19.37
CA SER A 70 3.83 15.32 -19.34
C SER A 70 5.04 15.05 -20.26
N PRO A 71 5.36 15.95 -21.20
CA PRO A 71 6.53 15.81 -22.08
C PRO A 71 7.84 15.83 -21.27
N ALA A 72 8.89 15.17 -21.77
CA ALA A 72 10.18 15.11 -21.10
C ALA A 72 10.95 16.45 -21.16
N PRO A 73 11.63 16.88 -20.08
CA PRO A 73 11.64 16.26 -18.75
C PRO A 73 10.31 16.48 -18.03
N SER A 74 9.71 15.40 -17.53
CA SER A 74 8.37 15.42 -16.95
C SER A 74 8.35 16.23 -15.64
N ALA A 75 7.65 17.36 -15.64
CA ALA A 75 7.41 18.15 -14.45
C ALA A 75 6.10 17.70 -13.79
N VAL A 76 6.19 16.70 -12.90
CA VAL A 76 5.03 16.08 -12.27
C VAL A 76 5.03 16.24 -10.75
N SER A 77 3.84 16.42 -10.19
CA SER A 77 3.64 16.53 -8.74
C SER A 77 2.30 15.95 -8.33
N ALA A 78 2.13 15.69 -7.03
CA ALA A 78 0.86 15.28 -6.47
C ALA A 78 0.60 16.04 -5.17
N VAL A 79 -0.67 16.36 -4.90
CA VAL A 79 -1.09 17.09 -3.71
C VAL A 79 -2.37 16.50 -3.14
N PHE A 80 -2.48 16.50 -1.82
CA PHE A 80 -3.68 16.13 -1.09
C PHE A 80 -4.43 17.36 -0.62
N TYR A 81 -5.72 17.43 -0.96
CA TYR A 81 -6.63 18.46 -0.46
C TYR A 81 -7.55 17.86 0.60
N PHE A 82 -7.45 18.34 1.83
CA PHE A 82 -8.26 17.89 2.96
C PHE A 82 -9.46 18.81 3.16
N LEU A 83 -10.67 18.25 3.26
CA LEU A 83 -11.92 19.05 3.15
C LEU A 83 -12.74 19.22 4.45
N ARG A 84 -12.53 18.40 5.49
CA ARG A 84 -13.45 18.36 6.65
C ARG A 84 -13.32 19.52 7.63
N ASN A 85 -12.16 20.18 7.74
CA ASN A 85 -11.87 21.19 8.78
C ASN A 85 -11.42 22.54 8.20
N GLY A 86 -11.86 22.87 6.99
CA GLY A 86 -11.22 23.88 6.14
C GLY A 86 -10.33 23.21 5.09
N LEU A 87 -9.78 24.00 4.16
CA LEU A 87 -8.89 23.50 3.13
C LEU A 87 -7.50 23.27 3.71
N GLY A 88 -7.16 22.01 3.99
CA GLY A 88 -5.79 21.57 4.23
C GLY A 88 -5.11 21.19 2.92
N VAL A 89 -3.81 21.48 2.79
CA VAL A 89 -3.03 21.16 1.59
C VAL A 89 -1.72 20.52 2.02
N GLU A 90 -1.41 19.35 1.46
CA GLU A 90 -0.16 18.63 1.70
C GLU A 90 0.44 18.16 0.37
N GLU A 91 1.68 18.56 0.10
CA GLU A 91 2.43 18.09 -1.07
C GLU A 91 2.89 16.65 -0.85
N ALA A 92 2.73 15.82 -1.87
CA ALA A 92 3.28 14.47 -1.84
C ALA A 92 4.78 14.48 -2.17
N PRO A 93 5.54 13.47 -1.72
CA PRO A 93 6.92 13.26 -2.15
C PRO A 93 7.03 13.17 -3.67
N GLY A 94 8.09 13.77 -4.24
CA GLY A 94 8.31 13.78 -5.69
C GLY A 94 8.72 12.42 -6.24
N TRP A 95 8.46 12.15 -7.52
CA TRP A 95 8.76 10.84 -8.14
C TRP A 95 10.23 10.43 -7.99
N ASP A 96 11.17 11.36 -8.18
CA ASP A 96 12.60 11.11 -8.06
C ASP A 96 13.04 10.70 -6.65
N GLU A 97 12.23 11.00 -5.62
CA GLU A 97 12.50 10.67 -4.22
C GLU A 97 12.06 9.25 -3.82
N ILE A 98 11.02 8.72 -4.49
CA ILE A 98 10.33 7.50 -4.06
C ILE A 98 10.25 6.41 -5.14
N GLY A 99 10.43 6.76 -6.41
CA GLY A 99 10.03 5.93 -7.54
C GLY A 99 10.83 4.63 -7.68
N VAL A 100 12.14 4.69 -7.50
CA VAL A 100 13.04 3.53 -7.65
C VAL A 100 12.79 2.50 -6.55
N GLU A 101 12.83 2.92 -5.30
CA GLU A 101 12.61 2.04 -4.15
C GLU A 101 11.19 1.48 -4.13
N TRP A 102 10.20 2.31 -4.44
CA TRP A 102 8.81 1.85 -4.54
C TRP A 102 8.63 0.78 -5.63
N ALA A 103 9.21 0.99 -6.82
CA ALA A 103 9.11 0.01 -7.91
C ALA A 103 9.75 -1.33 -7.50
N ALA A 104 10.91 -1.29 -6.84
CA ALA A 104 11.57 -2.48 -6.30
C ALA A 104 10.71 -3.18 -5.22
N ALA A 105 10.12 -2.42 -4.30
CA ALA A 105 9.23 -2.96 -3.27
C ALA A 105 7.98 -3.59 -3.89
N LEU A 106 7.34 -2.92 -4.86
CA LEU A 106 6.19 -3.44 -5.59
C LEU A 106 6.53 -4.74 -6.32
N ALA A 107 7.67 -4.81 -6.99
CA ALA A 107 8.14 -6.04 -7.64
C ALA A 107 8.29 -7.20 -6.62
N GLY A 108 8.84 -6.91 -5.44
CA GLY A 108 8.90 -7.88 -4.33
C GLY A 108 7.51 -8.37 -3.90
N TRP A 109 6.57 -7.46 -3.68
CA TRP A 109 5.18 -7.79 -3.32
C TRP A 109 4.47 -8.64 -4.39
N LEU A 110 4.65 -8.29 -5.67
CA LEU A 110 4.08 -9.04 -6.79
C LEU A 110 4.69 -10.42 -6.93
N SER A 111 6.00 -10.57 -6.69
CA SER A 111 6.67 -11.87 -6.68
C SER A 111 6.12 -12.79 -5.59
N LEU A 112 5.91 -12.27 -4.37
CA LEU A 112 5.26 -13.01 -3.29
C LEU A 112 3.83 -13.43 -3.68
N ALA A 113 3.05 -12.52 -4.25
CA ALA A 113 1.69 -12.81 -4.70
C ALA A 113 1.67 -13.88 -5.81
N ALA A 114 2.59 -13.82 -6.77
CA ALA A 114 2.72 -14.82 -7.83
C ALA A 114 3.15 -16.19 -7.32
N ALA A 115 3.95 -16.23 -6.25
CA ALA A 115 4.28 -17.46 -5.52
C ALA A 115 3.16 -17.94 -4.58
N GLY A 116 2.07 -17.18 -4.46
CA GLY A 116 0.97 -17.34 -3.49
C GLY A 116 1.40 -17.32 -2.04
N ALA A 117 2.46 -16.59 -1.74
CA ALA A 117 2.85 -16.28 -0.40
C ALA A 117 2.00 -15.09 0.09
N PHE A 118 1.06 -15.38 1.00
CA PHE A 118 0.23 -14.38 1.67
C PHE A 118 0.51 -14.38 3.19
N PRO A 119 1.74 -14.03 3.62
CA PRO A 119 2.07 -14.02 5.03
C PRO A 119 1.19 -12.96 5.72
N PRO A 120 0.48 -13.31 6.80
CA PRO A 120 -0.16 -12.32 7.63
C PRO A 120 0.91 -11.49 8.34
N LEU A 121 0.91 -10.19 8.08
CA LEU A 121 1.83 -9.23 8.70
C LEU A 121 1.03 -8.34 9.63
N PRO A 122 0.73 -8.71 10.89
CA PRO A 122 0.04 -7.83 11.81
C PRO A 122 0.90 -6.63 12.24
N HIS A 123 0.33 -5.42 12.21
CA HIS A 123 1.05 -4.17 12.47
C HIS A 123 1.76 -4.08 13.82
N HIS A 124 1.30 -4.83 14.82
CA HIS A 124 1.89 -4.83 16.17
C HIS A 124 3.09 -5.78 16.31
N ARG A 125 3.37 -6.63 15.32
CA ARG A 125 4.53 -7.54 15.30
C ARG A 125 5.65 -7.07 14.39
N PHE A 126 5.32 -6.23 13.41
CA PHE A 126 6.27 -5.79 12.39
C PHE A 126 6.46 -4.29 12.47
N THR A 127 7.71 -3.87 12.37
CA THR A 127 8.06 -2.49 12.10
C THR A 127 8.08 -2.25 10.59
N SER A 128 7.78 -1.03 10.20
CA SER A 128 7.80 -0.55 8.84
C SER A 128 8.83 0.58 8.76
N ALA A 129 9.90 0.40 7.99
CA ALA A 129 10.98 1.37 7.88
C ALA A 129 11.59 1.79 9.23
N GLY A 130 11.79 0.84 10.16
CA GLY A 130 12.29 1.12 11.50
C GLY A 130 11.30 1.86 12.43
N ARG A 131 10.06 2.11 11.97
CA ARG A 131 8.99 2.75 12.75
C ARG A 131 7.87 1.78 13.06
N ALA A 132 7.03 2.12 14.04
CA ALA A 132 5.80 1.38 14.29
C ALA A 132 4.90 1.43 13.04
N SER A 133 4.40 0.27 12.63
CA SER A 133 3.51 0.17 11.48
C SER A 133 2.17 0.89 11.71
N PRO A 134 1.48 1.35 10.63
CA PRO A 134 0.12 1.86 10.74
C PRO A 134 -0.81 0.82 11.39
N ARG A 135 -1.81 1.23 12.17
CA ARG A 135 -2.73 0.32 12.87
C ARG A 135 -3.77 -0.34 11.95
N TYR A 136 -3.33 -0.92 10.84
CA TYR A 136 -4.21 -1.50 9.82
C TYR A 136 -4.97 -2.74 10.30
N CYS A 137 -4.57 -3.40 11.40
CA CYS A 137 -5.35 -4.53 11.95
C CYS A 137 -6.63 -4.08 12.65
N ASP A 138 -6.67 -2.86 13.20
CA ASP A 138 -7.83 -2.36 13.94
C ASP A 138 -9.06 -2.23 13.02
N SER A 139 -8.79 -1.84 11.76
CA SER A 139 -9.78 -1.65 10.70
C SER A 139 -9.89 -2.83 9.73
N CYS A 140 -9.15 -3.93 9.94
CA CYS A 140 -9.16 -5.07 9.02
C CYS A 140 -10.42 -5.93 9.22
N PRO A 141 -11.27 -6.12 8.19
CA PRO A 141 -12.48 -6.94 8.33
C PRO A 141 -12.17 -8.43 8.54
N PHE A 142 -10.96 -8.88 8.17
CA PHE A 142 -10.50 -10.26 8.34
C PHE A 142 -9.72 -10.48 9.63
N ARG A 143 -9.69 -9.51 10.56
CA ARG A 143 -8.89 -9.60 11.80
C ARG A 143 -9.20 -10.85 12.63
N ASP A 144 -10.46 -11.28 12.66
CA ASP A 144 -10.90 -12.46 13.41
C ASP A 144 -10.54 -13.78 12.70
N HIS A 145 -10.27 -13.72 11.39
CA HIS A 145 -9.88 -14.86 10.56
C HIS A 145 -8.35 -14.97 10.40
N CYS A 146 -7.64 -13.87 10.68
CA CYS A 146 -6.19 -13.84 10.66
C CYS A 146 -5.63 -14.75 11.76
N ARG A 147 -5.08 -15.90 11.36
CA ARG A 147 -4.57 -16.92 12.29
C ARG A 147 -3.24 -16.57 12.96
N VAL A 148 -2.72 -15.38 12.69
CA VAL A 148 -1.52 -14.82 13.36
C VAL A 148 -1.91 -13.85 14.48
N SER A 149 -3.21 -13.77 14.72
CA SER A 149 -3.79 -13.40 16.01
C SER A 149 -3.78 -14.62 16.96
N PRO A 150 -3.81 -14.36 18.26
CA PRO A 150 -4.91 -13.60 18.83
C PRO A 150 -4.68 -12.10 18.71
N VAL A 151 -5.79 -11.32 18.69
CA VAL A 151 -5.77 -10.08 19.47
C VAL A 151 -5.74 -10.63 20.89
N TYR A 152 -4.55 -10.81 21.45
CA TYR A 152 -4.37 -11.41 22.77
C TYR A 152 -4.90 -10.42 23.81
N ASP A 153 -5.97 -10.78 24.52
CA ASP A 153 -6.53 -9.94 25.59
C ASP A 153 -5.85 -10.13 26.95
N GLY A 154 -4.90 -11.07 27.06
CA GLY A 154 -4.19 -11.35 28.31
C GLY A 154 -4.84 -12.39 29.22
N SER A 155 -5.98 -12.97 28.86
CA SER A 155 -6.65 -13.99 29.69
C SER A 155 -6.44 -15.41 29.11
N GLU A 156 -5.38 -16.06 29.58
CA GLU A 156 -5.17 -17.51 29.57
C GLU A 156 -5.07 -18.24 28.22
N ILE A 157 -3.84 -18.50 27.74
CA ILE A 157 -3.51 -19.82 27.18
C ILE A 157 -2.12 -20.28 27.66
N ASP A 158 -2.11 -21.38 28.40
CA ASP A 158 -0.93 -22.21 28.66
C ASP A 158 -0.31 -22.66 27.30
N PRO A 159 0.97 -22.36 27.02
CA PRO A 159 1.68 -22.77 25.81
C PRO A 159 1.53 -24.26 25.44
N GLY A 160 1.34 -25.13 26.43
CA GLY A 160 1.09 -26.56 26.21
C GLY A 160 -0.25 -26.86 25.52
N VAL A 161 -1.29 -26.07 25.81
CA VAL A 161 -2.64 -26.25 25.23
C VAL A 161 -2.67 -25.85 23.76
N LEU A 162 -1.97 -24.77 23.39
CA LEU A 162 -1.85 -24.33 22.00
C LEU A 162 -1.07 -25.35 21.15
N GLY A 163 0.04 -25.87 21.68
CA GLY A 163 0.81 -26.93 21.03
C GLY A 163 -0.01 -28.20 20.80
N ALA A 164 -0.79 -28.61 21.79
CA ALA A 164 -1.69 -29.76 21.68
C ALA A 164 -2.82 -29.54 20.65
N ARG A 165 -3.32 -28.32 20.51
CA ARG A 165 -4.39 -27.98 19.55
C ARG A 165 -3.89 -27.97 18.10
N ILE A 166 -2.71 -27.40 17.84
CA ILE A 166 -2.05 -27.44 16.52
C ILE A 166 -1.78 -28.88 16.09
N ALA A 167 -1.40 -29.75 17.03
CA ALA A 167 -1.20 -31.16 16.74
C ALA A 167 -2.50 -31.90 16.35
N ARG A 168 -3.64 -31.53 16.97
CA ARG A 168 -4.96 -32.17 16.81
C ARG A 168 -5.81 -31.62 15.66
N GLU A 169 -5.58 -30.40 15.20
CA GLU A 169 -6.37 -29.76 14.14
C GLU A 169 -5.55 -29.62 12.83
N PRO A 170 -5.69 -30.54 11.85
CA PRO A 170 -4.90 -30.54 10.61
C PRO A 170 -5.08 -29.27 9.78
N ALA A 171 -6.23 -28.59 9.91
CA ALA A 171 -6.51 -27.34 9.23
C ALA A 171 -5.65 -26.16 9.72
N LEU A 172 -5.05 -26.27 10.92
CA LEU A 172 -4.16 -25.27 11.52
C LEU A 172 -2.67 -25.56 11.26
N ARG A 173 -2.36 -26.71 10.65
CA ARG A 173 -1.05 -26.94 10.03
C ARG A 173 -0.89 -25.94 8.88
N PRO A 174 0.34 -25.54 8.50
CA PRO A 174 0.56 -24.65 7.37
C PRO A 174 -0.36 -25.05 6.23
N VAL A 175 -1.19 -24.09 5.79
CA VAL A 175 -2.01 -24.25 4.60
C VAL A 175 -0.99 -24.45 3.47
N THR A 176 -0.84 -25.71 3.07
CA THR A 176 -0.04 -26.30 1.99
C THR A 176 0.62 -25.34 0.99
N ASP A 177 1.80 -25.73 0.49
CA ASP A 177 2.42 -25.14 -0.71
C ASP A 177 1.38 -24.77 -1.76
N HIS A 178 1.45 -23.52 -2.20
CA HIS A 178 0.55 -22.94 -3.17
C HIS A 178 0.49 -23.81 -4.42
N ARG A 179 -0.69 -24.34 -4.76
CA ARG A 179 -0.91 -24.95 -6.07
C ARG A 179 -1.11 -23.82 -7.09
N PRO A 180 -0.28 -23.71 -8.13
CA PRO A 180 -0.53 -22.74 -9.20
C PRO A 180 -1.88 -23.07 -9.86
N GLY A 181 -2.67 -22.03 -10.15
CA GLY A 181 -3.91 -22.15 -10.90
C GLY A 181 -3.65 -22.76 -12.27
N LYS A 182 -4.55 -23.63 -12.73
CA LYS A 182 -4.48 -24.23 -14.07
C LYS A 182 -4.57 -23.14 -15.14
N GLU A 183 -3.70 -23.24 -16.15
CA GLU A 183 -3.76 -22.50 -17.42
C GLU A 183 -5.08 -22.74 -18.17
#